data_AF-A0A2B7ZC97-F1
#
_entry.id   AF-A0A2B7ZC97-F1
#
_cell.length_a   1.000
_cell.length_b   1.000
_cell.length_c   1.000
_cell.angle_alpha   90.00
_cell.angle_beta   90.00
_cell.angle_gamma   90.00
#
_symmetry.space_group_name_H-M   'P 1'
#
loop_
_entity.id
_entity.type
_entity.pdbx_description
1 polymer ?
#
loop_
_entity_poly.entity_id
_entity_poly.type
_entity_poly.pdbx_seq_one_letter_code
_entity_poly.pdbx_strand_id
1 'polypeptide(L)'
;MPLPVPIIALPSDRPQMQPSTTSTAPLQGSEITLLPRDIFLMILSYLHYIDVISCRRVSRSWDATFSNPCNLYPFLKWTFPLAREIRMHHQDKLLNNEHGIPPHDNHWRKLFNQISARYSHLYRGKPQSIEKYKIWPNYTENIRPGSRLYPVPPWEVHSSHMVLKLDRIFEDCFWTYDDGLIVFVSHDDTCILLLDLETSKTSKVPFDLHDRVIRRIRLQHRLLVIEWAEANAFHWLNALDSVHRHFASSFDITSYPTGGWDIAFRNEWKLMFLGHPLSDRDRFYSSHNGTHYVLYTWQPNRSLYTSDEDAPIESLFVWDISEPSEYKPSTDPSGLHKPTSSPFVVARFNFRDLDFHSVRQRGIPKMIRLDIDSETSILDIMESTSPDYEIDPGNTSCYSHVQVTSIPFLGHGPSWRRDLKMPIPPYRGNTSMYNRSVRGCYPWHTCISEAIDEGAQVFFTLQTSTQSYTDFKHAPHLEVAIQAPHIDYRFSLLKPRFSSEIAWKGCIRGDERFVIGENDAQELVILRFDR
;
A
#
# COMPACT_ATOMS: atom_id res chain seq x y z
N MET A 1 -36.48 -79.89 42.34
CA MET A 1 -35.13 -79.43 41.95
C MET A 1 -34.71 -78.31 42.89
N PRO A 2 -33.42 -78.22 43.24
CA PRO A 2 -32.98 -78.26 44.65
C PRO A 2 -32.54 -76.92 45.27
N LEU A 3 -32.62 -76.91 46.61
CA LEU A 3 -31.78 -76.29 47.68
C LEU A 3 -30.28 -75.97 47.31
N PRO A 4 -29.39 -75.36 48.16
CA PRO A 4 -29.49 -74.56 49.41
C PRO A 4 -28.35 -73.48 49.66
N VAL A 5 -28.33 -72.93 50.89
CA VAL A 5 -27.19 -72.51 51.79
C VAL A 5 -26.64 -71.05 51.83
N PRO A 6 -26.41 -70.47 53.05
CA PRO A 6 -25.95 -69.09 53.31
C PRO A 6 -24.48 -68.96 53.79
N ILE A 7 -23.95 -67.73 53.91
CA ILE A 7 -22.70 -67.36 54.65
C ILE A 7 -22.90 -65.91 55.14
N ILE A 8 -23.11 -65.59 56.44
CA ILE A 8 -22.26 -65.53 57.65
C ILE A 8 -21.24 -64.36 57.70
N ALA A 9 -21.37 -63.56 58.77
CA ALA A 9 -20.36 -62.77 59.53
C ALA A 9 -19.81 -61.47 58.92
N LEU A 10 -19.42 -60.41 59.65
CA LEU A 10 -19.44 -59.94 61.06
C LEU A 10 -18.92 -58.46 60.99
N PRO A 11 -18.90 -57.66 62.08
CA PRO A 11 -18.82 -56.21 62.05
C PRO A 11 -17.39 -55.68 61.84
N SER A 12 -17.28 -54.42 61.40
CA SER A 12 -16.04 -53.66 61.54
C SER A 12 -16.31 -52.31 62.19
N ASP A 13 -16.27 -52.29 63.52
CA ASP A 13 -15.72 -51.14 64.23
C ASP A 13 -14.31 -50.86 63.69
N ARG A 14 -14.08 -49.65 63.19
CA ARG A 14 -12.77 -49.02 63.24
C ARG A 14 -12.88 -47.54 63.57
N PRO A 15 -11.91 -47.02 64.35
CA PRO A 15 -12.10 -45.89 65.23
C PRO A 15 -11.92 -44.56 64.49
N GLN A 16 -12.59 -43.53 65.01
CA GLN A 16 -12.27 -42.13 64.76
C GLN A 16 -10.78 -41.88 65.02
N MET A 17 -10.00 -41.56 63.98
CA MET A 17 -8.75 -40.84 64.13
C MET A 17 -9.07 -39.34 64.13
N GLN A 18 -8.77 -38.70 65.24
CA GLN A 18 -8.73 -37.25 65.37
C GLN A 18 -7.72 -36.66 64.36
N PRO A 19 -8.00 -35.48 63.78
CA PRO A 19 -7.07 -34.83 62.88
C PRO A 19 -5.84 -34.36 63.66
N SER A 20 -4.68 -34.92 63.30
CA SER A 20 -3.39 -34.37 63.69
C SER A 20 -3.26 -32.96 63.11
N THR A 21 -3.28 -31.97 64.00
CA THR A 21 -2.88 -30.58 63.73
C THR A 21 -1.40 -30.55 63.38
N THR A 22 -1.10 -30.77 62.10
CA THR A 22 0.22 -30.47 61.55
C THR A 22 0.29 -28.96 61.35
N SER A 23 0.98 -28.30 62.28
CA SER A 23 1.41 -26.92 62.17
C SER A 23 2.21 -26.71 60.88
N THR A 24 1.55 -26.21 59.84
CA THR A 24 2.20 -25.65 58.65
C THR A 24 2.79 -24.29 59.02
N ALA A 25 4.10 -24.28 59.29
CA ALA A 25 4.88 -23.05 59.20
C ALA A 25 4.72 -22.47 57.78
N PRO A 26 4.40 -21.18 57.61
CA PRO A 26 4.41 -20.58 56.28
C PRO A 26 5.87 -20.47 55.85
N LEU A 27 6.22 -21.19 54.78
CA LEU A 27 7.41 -20.88 54.00
C LEU A 27 7.25 -19.42 53.52
N GLN A 28 7.94 -18.50 54.18
CA GLN A 28 8.17 -17.13 53.72
C GLN A 28 9.05 -17.18 52.47
N GLY A 29 8.52 -17.71 51.37
CA GLY A 29 9.04 -17.40 50.04
C GLY A 29 8.48 -16.04 49.66
N SER A 30 9.36 -15.05 49.46
CA SER A 30 8.95 -13.76 48.90
C SER A 30 8.30 -14.02 47.54
N GLU A 31 6.97 -13.94 47.48
CA GLU A 31 6.20 -14.13 46.25
C GLU A 31 6.51 -12.96 45.30
N ILE A 32 6.79 -13.25 44.02
CA ILE A 32 7.13 -12.23 43.01
C ILE A 32 6.08 -11.11 42.88
N THR A 33 4.85 -11.41 43.30
CA THR A 33 3.69 -10.51 43.28
C THR A 33 3.67 -9.52 44.43
N LEU A 34 4.53 -9.72 45.45
CA LEU A 34 4.71 -8.85 46.60
C LEU A 34 5.96 -7.95 46.48
N LEU A 35 6.70 -8.04 45.36
CA LEU A 35 7.88 -7.21 45.14
C LEU A 35 7.49 -5.73 44.99
N PRO A 36 8.34 -4.79 45.46
CA PRO A 36 8.20 -3.38 45.14
C PRO A 36 8.14 -3.16 43.63
N ARG A 37 7.33 -2.20 43.18
CA ARG A 37 7.08 -1.91 41.76
C ARG A 37 8.38 -1.73 40.96
N ASP A 38 9.35 -1.03 41.51
CA ASP A 38 10.61 -0.76 40.82
C ASP A 38 11.41 -2.04 40.54
N ILE A 39 11.44 -2.98 41.50
CA ILE A 39 12.06 -4.30 41.34
C ILE A 39 11.29 -5.12 40.31
N PHE A 40 9.96 -5.06 40.32
CA PHE A 40 9.14 -5.76 39.33
C PHE A 40 9.35 -5.21 37.90
N LEU A 41 9.46 -3.89 37.74
CA LEU A 41 9.79 -3.25 36.46
C LEU A 41 11.19 -3.65 35.97
N MET A 42 12.17 -3.78 36.87
CA MET A 42 13.47 -4.33 36.51
C MET A 42 13.35 -5.77 35.98
N ILE A 43 12.56 -6.63 36.63
CA ILE A 43 12.31 -8.00 36.13
C ILE A 43 11.66 -7.95 34.74
N LEU A 44 10.63 -7.12 34.56
CA LEU A 44 9.96 -6.95 33.27
C LEU A 44 10.94 -6.53 32.16
N SER A 45 11.94 -5.70 32.46
CA SER A 45 12.94 -5.25 31.47
C SER A 45 13.77 -6.39 30.86
N TYR A 46 13.84 -7.56 31.53
CA TYR A 46 14.52 -8.75 31.04
C TYR A 46 13.59 -9.75 30.33
N LEU A 47 12.29 -9.48 30.27
CA LEU A 47 11.30 -10.39 29.67
C LEU A 47 10.91 -9.94 28.27
N HIS A 48 10.78 -10.90 27.35
CA HIS A 48 10.13 -10.64 26.07
C HIS A 48 8.61 -10.49 26.28
N TYR A 49 7.90 -9.75 25.42
CA TYR A 49 6.46 -9.54 25.58
C TYR A 49 5.65 -10.85 25.59
N ILE A 50 6.14 -11.88 24.88
CA ILE A 50 5.55 -13.24 24.87
C ILE A 50 5.69 -13.89 26.25
N ASP A 51 6.80 -13.66 26.95
CA ASP A 51 7.03 -14.18 28.30
C ASP A 51 6.09 -13.51 29.29
N VAL A 52 5.86 -12.20 29.15
CA VAL A 52 4.87 -11.47 29.97
C VAL A 52 3.47 -12.05 29.80
N ILE A 53 3.06 -12.39 28.57
CA ILE A 53 1.79 -13.08 28.30
C ILE A 53 1.78 -14.47 28.94
N SER A 54 2.89 -15.20 28.87
CA SER A 54 3.01 -16.55 29.45
C SER A 54 2.95 -16.51 30.98
N CYS A 55 3.59 -15.53 31.62
CA CYS A 55 3.58 -15.29 33.05
C CYS A 55 2.16 -15.13 33.61
N ARG A 56 1.28 -14.44 32.87
CA ARG A 56 -0.15 -14.29 33.26
C ARG A 56 -0.89 -15.61 33.41
N ARG A 57 -0.40 -16.70 32.78
CA ARG A 57 -1.04 -18.03 32.82
C ARG A 57 -0.60 -18.89 33.99
N VAL A 58 0.37 -18.43 34.80
CA VAL A 58 0.96 -19.22 35.90
C VAL A 58 0.00 -19.33 37.09
N SER A 59 -0.58 -18.22 37.54
CA SER A 59 -1.55 -18.17 38.66
C SER A 59 -2.40 -16.91 38.61
N ARG A 60 -3.48 -16.83 39.41
CA ARG A 60 -4.30 -15.60 39.53
C ARG A 60 -3.49 -14.41 40.06
N SER A 61 -2.57 -14.68 40.99
CA SER A 61 -1.65 -13.69 41.57
C SER A 61 -0.74 -13.10 40.49
N TRP A 62 -0.21 -13.96 39.61
CA TRP A 62 0.61 -13.54 38.47
C TRP A 62 -0.20 -12.81 37.41
N ASP A 63 -1.40 -13.29 37.06
CA ASP A 63 -2.26 -12.56 36.10
C ASP A 63 -2.52 -11.13 36.58
N ALA A 64 -2.86 -10.93 37.86
CA ALA A 64 -3.08 -9.61 38.42
C ALA A 64 -1.82 -8.72 38.34
N THR A 65 -0.65 -9.28 38.65
CA THR A 65 0.63 -8.53 38.68
C THR A 65 1.11 -8.17 37.27
N PHE A 66 1.11 -9.13 36.34
CA PHE A 66 1.52 -8.96 34.94
C PHE A 66 0.43 -8.34 34.05
N SER A 67 -0.78 -8.11 34.59
CA SER A 67 -1.84 -7.35 33.93
C SER A 67 -2.05 -5.96 34.53
N ASN A 68 -1.28 -5.58 35.56
CA ASN A 68 -1.41 -4.29 36.23
C ASN A 68 -1.08 -3.15 35.25
N PRO A 69 -2.02 -2.21 34.98
CA PRO A 69 -1.80 -1.09 34.06
C PRO A 69 -0.56 -0.25 34.38
N CYS A 70 -0.28 -0.05 35.67
CA CYS A 70 0.88 0.71 36.13
C CYS A 70 2.22 0.05 35.77
N ASN A 71 2.23 -1.27 35.54
CA ASN A 71 3.42 -2.01 35.12
C ASN A 71 3.44 -2.17 33.59
N LEU A 72 2.27 -2.36 32.98
CA LEU A 72 2.15 -2.57 31.54
C LEU A 72 2.41 -1.33 30.70
N TYR A 73 2.04 -0.15 31.16
CA TYR A 73 2.25 1.06 30.38
C TYR A 73 3.75 1.40 30.20
N PRO A 74 4.59 1.40 31.25
CA PRO A 74 6.04 1.55 31.06
C PRO A 74 6.62 0.44 30.18
N PHE A 75 6.22 -0.82 30.41
CA PHE A 75 6.68 -1.95 29.60
C PHE A 75 6.28 -1.79 28.13
N LEU A 76 5.05 -1.36 27.83
CA LEU A 76 4.58 -1.03 26.48
C LEU A 76 5.46 0.00 25.79
N LYS A 77 5.81 1.09 26.49
CA LYS A 77 6.69 2.14 25.94
C LYS A 77 8.08 1.61 25.64
N TRP A 78 8.63 0.78 26.52
CA TRP A 78 9.98 0.22 26.35
C TRP A 78 10.02 -0.82 25.25
N THR A 79 9.01 -1.69 25.19
CA THR A 79 8.96 -2.78 24.24
C THR A 79 8.47 -2.34 22.87
N PHE A 80 7.44 -1.50 22.76
CA PHE A 80 6.86 -1.07 21.49
C PHE A 80 6.82 0.45 21.34
N PRO A 81 7.95 1.16 21.48
CA PRO A 81 7.99 2.63 21.41
C PRO A 81 7.49 3.17 20.06
N LEU A 82 7.69 2.37 19.02
CA LEU A 82 7.32 2.70 17.65
C LEU A 82 5.93 2.19 17.26
N ALA A 83 5.11 1.63 18.15
CA ALA A 83 3.74 1.28 17.77
C ALA A 83 2.87 2.54 17.59
N ARG A 84 2.02 2.59 16.56
CA ARG A 84 1.17 3.76 16.22
C ARG A 84 0.41 4.33 17.41
N GLU A 85 -0.20 3.46 18.20
CA GLU A 85 -0.99 3.85 19.36
C GLU A 85 -0.12 4.53 20.42
N ILE A 86 1.09 4.02 20.65
CA ILE A 86 2.05 4.59 21.59
C ILE A 86 2.57 5.93 21.09
N ARG A 87 2.91 6.04 19.80
CA ARG A 87 3.34 7.30 19.17
C ARG A 87 2.27 8.39 19.29
N MET A 88 1.01 8.05 19.03
CA MET A 88 -0.13 8.98 19.16
C MET A 88 -0.35 9.41 20.61
N HIS A 89 -0.25 8.50 21.57
CA HIS A 89 -0.36 8.83 22.99
C HIS A 89 0.76 9.74 23.51
N HIS A 90 1.99 9.63 22.98
CA HIS A 90 3.09 10.53 23.34
C HIS A 90 2.90 11.98 22.87
N GLN A 91 2.10 12.19 21.81
CA GLN A 91 1.77 13.53 21.31
C GLN A 91 0.68 14.20 22.15
N ASP A 92 -0.12 13.41 22.86
CA ASP A 92 -1.19 13.89 23.72
C ASP A 92 -0.62 14.34 25.09
N LYS A 93 -0.30 15.64 25.18
CA LYS A 93 0.37 16.28 26.35
C LYS A 93 -0.36 16.11 27.70
N LEU A 94 -1.59 15.60 27.70
CA LEU A 94 -2.44 15.47 28.89
C LEU A 94 -2.07 14.29 29.81
N LEU A 95 -1.22 13.35 29.37
CA LEU A 95 -0.91 12.12 30.12
C LEU A 95 0.57 11.96 30.53
N ASN A 96 1.32 13.07 30.65
CA ASN A 96 2.68 13.05 31.20
C ASN A 96 2.75 12.69 32.70
N ASN A 97 1.62 12.52 33.39
CA ASN A 97 1.58 11.99 34.75
C ASN A 97 1.42 10.47 34.72
N GLU A 98 2.54 9.74 34.63
CA GLU A 98 2.58 8.27 34.80
C GLU A 98 2.02 7.80 36.16
N HIS A 99 1.92 8.73 37.12
CA HIS A 99 1.30 8.51 38.44
C HIS A 99 -0.24 8.57 38.45
N GLY A 100 -0.88 8.93 37.34
CA GLY A 100 -2.34 9.09 37.23
C GLY A 100 -3.08 7.89 36.64
N ILE A 101 -2.41 6.79 36.28
CA ILE A 101 -3.05 5.63 35.64
C ILE A 101 -3.89 4.87 36.68
N PRO A 102 -5.22 4.74 36.49
CA PRO A 102 -6.04 3.98 37.43
C PRO A 102 -5.64 2.50 37.45
N PRO A 103 -5.53 1.86 38.63
CA PRO A 103 -5.13 0.44 38.76
C PRO A 103 -6.06 -0.55 38.04
N HIS A 104 -7.28 -0.12 37.72
CA HIS A 104 -8.32 -0.92 37.08
C HIS A 104 -8.61 -0.49 35.64
N ASP A 105 -7.76 0.35 35.05
CA ASP A 105 -7.94 0.75 33.66
C ASP A 105 -7.62 -0.41 32.72
N ASN A 106 -8.66 -1.08 32.25
CA ASN A 106 -8.56 -2.19 31.31
C ASN A 106 -8.09 -1.75 29.91
N HIS A 107 -8.02 -0.44 29.64
CA HIS A 107 -7.52 0.10 28.38
C HIS A 107 -6.09 -0.38 28.11
N TRP A 108 -5.16 -0.20 29.05
CA TRP A 108 -3.74 -0.57 28.88
C TRP A 108 -3.53 -2.07 28.72
N ARG A 109 -4.32 -2.88 29.41
CA ARG A 109 -4.30 -4.33 29.25
C ARG A 109 -4.75 -4.73 27.85
N LYS A 110 -5.83 -4.14 27.33
CA LYS A 110 -6.33 -4.38 25.97
C LYS A 110 -5.31 -3.94 24.93
N LEU A 111 -4.75 -2.73 25.09
CA LEU A 111 -3.75 -2.18 24.18
C LEU A 111 -2.49 -3.04 24.12
N PHE A 112 -1.98 -3.48 25.28
CA PHE A 112 -0.86 -4.42 25.33
C PHE A 112 -1.15 -5.71 24.58
N ASN A 113 -2.32 -6.30 24.78
CA ASN A 113 -2.70 -7.54 24.10
C ASN A 113 -2.80 -7.34 22.59
N GLN A 114 -3.37 -6.22 22.13
CA GLN A 114 -3.52 -5.89 20.71
C GLN A 114 -2.16 -5.71 20.03
N ILE A 115 -1.29 -4.86 20.59
CA ILE A 115 0.05 -4.61 20.03
C ILE A 115 0.90 -5.89 20.05
N SER A 116 0.91 -6.61 21.18
CA SER A 116 1.65 -7.87 21.30
C SER A 116 1.19 -8.92 20.29
N ALA A 117 -0.14 -9.05 20.08
CA ALA A 117 -0.69 -9.95 19.08
C ALA A 117 -0.23 -9.54 17.68
N ARG A 118 -0.35 -8.25 17.32
CA ARG A 118 0.07 -7.71 16.02
C ARG A 118 1.52 -8.06 15.70
N TYR A 119 2.44 -7.73 16.59
CA TYR A 119 3.86 -8.00 16.38
C TYR A 119 4.19 -9.50 16.40
N SER A 120 3.44 -10.31 17.15
CA SER A 120 3.56 -11.78 17.07
C SER A 120 3.12 -12.31 15.70
N HIS A 121 2.05 -11.76 15.12
CA HIS A 121 1.53 -12.12 13.81
C HIS A 121 2.44 -11.68 12.67
N LEU A 122 3.02 -10.48 12.76
CA LEU A 122 4.08 -9.98 11.85
C LEU A 122 5.32 -10.90 11.91
N TYR A 123 5.82 -11.20 13.10
CA TYR A 123 6.95 -12.09 13.29
C TYR A 123 6.72 -13.48 12.68
N ARG A 124 5.50 -14.02 12.83
CA ARG A 124 5.13 -15.36 12.31
C ARG A 124 4.76 -15.36 10.83
N GLY A 125 4.72 -14.20 10.16
CA GLY A 125 4.25 -14.08 8.78
C GLY A 125 2.85 -14.65 8.57
N LYS A 126 1.97 -14.48 9.56
CA LYS A 126 0.59 -14.99 9.52
C LYS A 126 -0.35 -13.88 9.97
N PRO A 127 -1.21 -13.33 9.10
CA PRO A 127 -2.23 -12.39 9.52
C PRO A 127 -3.22 -13.02 10.49
N GLN A 128 -3.87 -12.18 11.27
CA GLN A 128 -4.92 -12.54 12.21
C GLN A 128 -6.26 -12.76 11.50
N SER A 129 -6.60 -11.90 10.54
CA SER A 129 -7.77 -12.05 9.68
C SER A 129 -7.47 -11.61 8.23
N ILE A 130 -8.39 -11.96 7.34
CA ILE A 130 -8.31 -11.65 5.90
C ILE A 130 -9.67 -11.11 5.48
N GLU A 131 -9.67 -9.93 4.85
CA GLU A 131 -10.85 -9.36 4.21
C GLU A 131 -10.65 -9.40 2.69
N LYS A 132 -11.72 -9.66 1.95
CA LYS A 132 -11.71 -9.80 0.49
C LYS A 132 -12.86 -9.04 -0.13
N TYR A 133 -12.58 -8.25 -1.16
CA TYR A 133 -13.56 -7.48 -1.90
C TYR A 133 -13.41 -7.76 -3.39
N LYS A 134 -14.48 -8.18 -4.06
CA LYS A 134 -14.43 -8.43 -5.50
C LYS A 134 -14.28 -7.11 -6.25
N ILE A 135 -13.20 -7.02 -7.02
CA ILE A 135 -12.99 -5.88 -7.91
C ILE A 135 -13.43 -6.25 -9.32
N TRP A 136 -13.79 -5.22 -10.08
CA TRP A 136 -14.23 -5.44 -11.45
C TRP A 136 -13.07 -5.93 -12.33
N PRO A 137 -13.27 -6.92 -13.22
CA PRO A 137 -12.22 -7.47 -14.08
C PRO A 137 -11.56 -6.43 -14.98
N ASN A 138 -10.23 -6.55 -15.12
CA ASN A 138 -9.49 -5.87 -16.20
C ASN A 138 -9.77 -6.60 -17.50
N TYR A 139 -10.41 -5.94 -18.47
CA TYR A 139 -10.50 -6.46 -19.84
C TYR A 139 -9.33 -5.91 -20.65
N THR A 140 -8.18 -6.59 -20.61
CA THR A 140 -7.01 -6.25 -21.42
C THR A 140 -7.13 -6.78 -22.85
N GLU A 141 -7.85 -7.89 -23.07
CA GLU A 141 -7.77 -8.60 -24.36
C GLU A 141 -8.90 -8.36 -25.35
N ASN A 142 -10.02 -7.71 -25.00
CA ASN A 142 -11.04 -7.33 -25.97
C ASN A 142 -11.93 -6.24 -25.37
N ILE A 143 -12.07 -5.08 -26.03
CA ILE A 143 -13.15 -4.13 -25.75
C ILE A 143 -14.43 -4.82 -26.23
N ARG A 144 -15.01 -5.65 -25.36
CA ARG A 144 -16.38 -6.10 -25.58
C ARG A 144 -17.25 -4.84 -25.51
N PRO A 145 -18.25 -4.69 -26.38
CA PRO A 145 -19.28 -3.67 -26.19
C PRO A 145 -19.80 -3.75 -24.75
N GLY A 146 -19.59 -2.70 -23.95
CA GLY A 146 -19.91 -2.66 -22.52
C GLY A 146 -18.73 -2.84 -21.54
N SER A 147 -17.48 -3.04 -22.00
CA SER A 147 -16.29 -3.02 -21.13
C SER A 147 -16.14 -1.66 -20.45
N ARG A 148 -16.32 -1.62 -19.12
CA ARG A 148 -16.25 -0.39 -18.31
C ARG A 148 -14.85 -0.04 -17.81
N LEU A 149 -13.94 -1.00 -17.81
CA LEU A 149 -12.56 -0.84 -17.37
C LEU A 149 -11.61 -1.19 -18.50
N TYR A 150 -10.73 -0.26 -18.85
CA TYR A 150 -9.64 -0.50 -19.80
C TYR A 150 -8.41 0.28 -19.31
N PRO A 151 -7.49 -0.38 -18.61
CA PRO A 151 -6.34 0.30 -18.04
C PRO A 151 -5.43 0.83 -19.14
N VAL A 152 -4.61 1.84 -18.81
CA VAL A 152 -3.49 2.19 -19.69
C VAL A 152 -2.54 0.98 -19.73
N PRO A 153 -2.17 0.44 -20.90
CA PRO A 153 -1.29 -0.71 -20.93
C PRO A 153 0.12 -0.31 -20.46
N PRO A 154 0.94 -1.24 -19.96
CA PRO A 154 2.33 -0.95 -19.63
C PRO A 154 3.21 -0.86 -20.89
N TRP A 155 4.41 -0.29 -20.78
CA TRP A 155 5.47 -0.52 -21.77
C TRP A 155 5.96 -1.97 -21.72
N GLU A 156 6.30 -2.53 -22.89
CA GLU A 156 6.81 -3.91 -23.04
C GLU A 156 8.34 -3.99 -22.96
N VAL A 157 9.00 -2.83 -23.11
CA VAL A 157 10.44 -2.64 -22.99
C VAL A 157 10.72 -1.46 -22.07
N HIS A 158 11.80 -1.53 -21.28
CA HIS A 158 12.18 -0.44 -20.39
C HIS A 158 13.69 -0.50 -20.06
N SER A 159 14.36 0.65 -20.01
CA SER A 159 15.81 0.72 -19.79
C SER A 159 16.28 0.24 -18.42
N SER A 160 15.38 0.10 -17.45
CA SER A 160 15.71 -0.44 -16.12
C SER A 160 16.07 -1.94 -16.14
N HIS A 161 15.89 -2.63 -17.27
CA HIS A 161 16.21 -4.05 -17.45
C HIS A 161 17.44 -4.24 -18.33
N MET A 162 18.27 -5.23 -17.99
CA MET A 162 19.52 -5.51 -18.70
C MET A 162 19.33 -5.82 -20.19
N VAL A 163 18.28 -6.56 -20.55
CA VAL A 163 18.00 -6.99 -21.93
C VAL A 163 16.88 -6.13 -22.56
N LEU A 164 16.54 -4.98 -21.96
CA LEU A 164 15.40 -4.11 -22.24
C LEU A 164 14.00 -4.76 -22.10
N LYS A 165 13.88 -6.05 -22.40
CA LYS A 165 12.67 -6.85 -22.19
C LYS A 165 12.42 -7.04 -20.70
N LEU A 166 11.17 -6.83 -20.30
CA LEU A 166 10.72 -7.05 -18.93
C LEU A 166 10.75 -8.54 -18.57
N ASP A 167 11.26 -8.86 -17.39
CA ASP A 167 11.21 -10.21 -16.81
C ASP A 167 9.78 -10.65 -16.44
N ARG A 168 8.94 -9.69 -16.05
CA ARG A 168 7.53 -9.86 -15.76
C ARG A 168 6.78 -8.55 -15.97
N ILE A 169 5.55 -8.66 -16.48
CA ILE A 169 4.65 -7.52 -16.68
C ILE A 169 3.44 -7.70 -15.76
N PHE A 170 3.15 -6.66 -14.98
CA PHE A 170 1.96 -6.55 -14.15
C PHE A 170 0.98 -5.56 -14.77
N GLU A 171 -0.30 -5.94 -14.73
CA GLU A 171 -1.38 -5.06 -15.15
C GLU A 171 -1.64 -3.94 -14.13
N ASP A 172 -2.30 -2.87 -14.58
CA ASP A 172 -2.69 -1.76 -13.69
C ASP A 172 -3.75 -2.21 -12.66
N CYS A 173 -3.75 -1.57 -11.50
CA CYS A 173 -4.71 -1.82 -10.42
C CYS A 173 -5.89 -0.86 -10.53
N PHE A 174 -7.13 -1.35 -10.39
CA PHE A 174 -8.31 -0.50 -10.18
C PHE A 174 -8.67 -0.36 -8.70
N TRP A 175 -7.62 -0.25 -7.89
CA TRP A 175 -7.66 0.15 -6.49
C TRP A 175 -6.47 1.07 -6.20
N THR A 176 -6.64 1.96 -5.24
CA THR A 176 -5.62 2.92 -4.81
C THR A 176 -5.74 3.14 -3.31
N TYR A 177 -4.64 3.50 -2.66
CA TYR A 177 -4.53 3.61 -1.20
C TYR A 177 -3.85 4.92 -0.80
N ASP A 178 -4.44 5.61 0.18
CA ASP A 178 -3.85 6.79 0.83
C ASP A 178 -4.31 6.86 2.28
N ASP A 179 -3.34 6.87 3.21
CA ASP A 179 -3.54 7.09 4.66
C ASP A 179 -4.79 6.40 5.25
N GLY A 180 -4.79 5.07 5.25
CA GLY A 180 -5.85 4.23 5.82
C GLY A 180 -7.12 4.10 4.98
N LEU A 181 -7.18 4.75 3.81
CA LEU A 181 -8.32 4.64 2.89
C LEU A 181 -7.96 3.89 1.62
N ILE A 182 -8.88 3.04 1.16
CA ILE A 182 -8.81 2.39 -0.15
C ILE A 182 -9.95 2.89 -1.02
N VAL A 183 -9.66 3.28 -2.26
CA VAL A 183 -10.69 3.46 -3.29
C VAL A 183 -10.56 2.33 -4.31
N PHE A 184 -11.66 1.67 -4.66
CA PHE A 184 -11.66 0.60 -5.65
C PHE A 184 -12.98 0.54 -6.44
N VAL A 185 -12.93 -0.09 -7.61
CA VAL A 185 -14.13 -0.35 -8.43
C VAL A 185 -14.76 -1.67 -7.96
N SER A 186 -15.86 -1.59 -7.21
CA SER A 186 -16.58 -2.77 -6.71
C SER A 186 -17.30 -3.48 -7.85
N HIS A 187 -17.04 -4.78 -7.99
CA HIS A 187 -17.79 -5.64 -8.92
C HIS A 187 -19.23 -5.80 -8.48
N ASP A 188 -19.45 -6.06 -7.19
CA ASP A 188 -20.77 -6.44 -6.66
C ASP A 188 -21.72 -5.24 -6.60
N ASP A 189 -21.21 -4.06 -6.22
CA ASP A 189 -22.03 -2.83 -6.13
C ASP A 189 -22.09 -2.06 -7.45
N THR A 190 -21.30 -2.47 -8.44
CA THR A 190 -21.22 -1.82 -9.76
C THR A 190 -20.93 -0.31 -9.68
N CYS A 191 -20.11 0.09 -8.72
CA CYS A 191 -19.72 1.49 -8.49
C CYS A 191 -18.33 1.59 -7.85
N ILE A 192 -17.84 2.82 -7.69
CA ILE A 192 -16.56 3.08 -7.01
C ILE A 192 -16.84 3.28 -5.53
N LEU A 193 -16.12 2.54 -4.68
CA LEU A 193 -16.24 2.60 -3.23
C LEU A 193 -14.96 3.13 -2.60
N LEU A 194 -15.13 3.93 -1.54
CA LEU A 194 -14.11 4.29 -0.56
C LEU A 194 -14.30 3.37 0.65
N LEU A 195 -13.27 2.65 1.07
CA LEU A 195 -13.22 1.81 2.26
C LEU A 195 -12.27 2.43 3.29
N ASP A 196 -12.79 2.63 4.49
CA ASP A 196 -12.01 3.03 5.66
C ASP A 196 -11.51 1.79 6.41
N LEU A 197 -10.19 1.60 6.47
CA LEU A 197 -9.57 0.43 7.09
C LEU A 197 -9.60 0.46 8.62
N GLU A 198 -9.82 1.61 9.25
CA GLU A 198 -10.00 1.68 10.69
C GLU A 198 -11.36 1.08 11.08
N THR A 199 -12.41 1.55 10.40
CA THR A 199 -13.79 1.27 10.76
C THR A 199 -14.43 0.14 9.95
N SER A 200 -13.77 -0.33 8.88
CA SER A 200 -14.32 -1.25 7.87
C SER A 200 -15.62 -0.74 7.25
N LYS A 201 -15.85 0.57 7.25
CA LYS A 201 -17.03 1.19 6.63
C LYS A 201 -16.73 1.58 5.20
N THR A 202 -17.70 1.36 4.31
CA THR A 202 -17.63 1.78 2.91
C THR A 202 -18.48 3.03 2.68
N SER A 203 -18.08 3.85 1.72
CA SER A 203 -18.79 5.04 1.25
C SER A 203 -18.74 5.09 -0.27
N LYS A 204 -19.88 5.35 -0.91
CA LYS A 204 -19.96 5.38 -2.37
C LYS A 204 -19.39 6.69 -2.91
N VAL A 205 -18.47 6.60 -3.86
CA VAL A 205 -17.99 7.77 -4.61
C VAL A 205 -19.10 8.22 -5.58
N PRO A 206 -19.48 9.51 -5.61
CA PRO A 206 -20.53 10.02 -6.49
C PRO A 206 -20.03 10.18 -7.93
N PHE A 207 -19.59 9.08 -8.53
CA PHE A 207 -19.15 8.98 -9.92
C PHE A 207 -20.08 8.03 -10.69
N ASP A 208 -20.65 8.53 -11.79
CA ASP A 208 -21.49 7.72 -12.67
C ASP A 208 -20.61 6.91 -13.64
N LEU A 209 -20.76 5.60 -13.64
CA LEU A 209 -20.04 4.70 -14.55
C LEU A 209 -20.73 4.57 -15.92
N HIS A 210 -21.93 5.12 -16.12
CA HIS A 210 -22.66 4.99 -17.38
C HIS A 210 -21.94 5.72 -18.53
N ASP A 211 -21.79 5.04 -19.68
CA ASP A 211 -21.07 5.53 -20.86
C ASP A 211 -19.61 5.96 -20.62
N ARG A 212 -19.00 5.51 -19.53
CA ARG A 212 -17.60 5.80 -19.19
C ARG A 212 -16.76 4.53 -19.13
N VAL A 213 -15.56 4.62 -19.69
CA VAL A 213 -14.50 3.62 -19.59
C VAL A 213 -13.42 4.15 -18.67
N ILE A 214 -13.28 3.58 -17.48
CA ILE A 214 -12.25 3.97 -16.52
C ILE A 214 -10.89 3.52 -17.03
N ARG A 215 -9.95 4.45 -17.04
CA ARG A 215 -8.56 4.26 -17.43
C ARG A 215 -7.65 4.06 -16.21
N ARG A 216 -7.91 4.80 -15.13
CA ARG A 216 -7.15 4.72 -13.86
C ARG A 216 -7.94 5.40 -12.74
N ILE A 217 -7.68 4.97 -11.50
CA ILE A 217 -8.11 5.69 -10.29
C ILE A 217 -6.91 5.97 -9.39
N ARG A 218 -6.92 7.10 -8.70
CA ARG A 218 -5.79 7.50 -7.87
C ARG A 218 -6.21 8.38 -6.71
N LEU A 219 -5.83 7.98 -5.50
CA LEU A 219 -6.03 8.77 -4.30
C LEU A 219 -4.67 9.26 -3.80
N GLN A 220 -4.55 10.57 -3.59
CA GLN A 220 -3.35 11.17 -3.01
C GLN A 220 -3.73 12.48 -2.33
N HIS A 221 -3.22 12.73 -1.13
CA HIS A 221 -3.52 13.93 -0.34
C HIS A 221 -5.03 14.13 -0.13
N ARG A 222 -5.77 13.03 0.09
CA ARG A 222 -7.25 13.05 0.22
C ARG A 222 -8.01 13.58 -1.02
N LEU A 223 -7.34 13.70 -2.17
CA LEU A 223 -7.97 14.03 -3.45
C LEU A 223 -7.99 12.79 -4.35
N LEU A 224 -9.18 12.29 -4.65
CA LEU A 224 -9.38 11.18 -5.58
C LEU A 224 -9.48 11.73 -7.00
N VAL A 225 -8.66 11.24 -7.92
CA VAL A 225 -8.76 11.50 -9.35
C VAL A 225 -9.12 10.21 -10.08
N ILE A 226 -10.14 10.29 -10.94
CA ILE A 226 -10.61 9.21 -11.81
C ILE A 226 -10.38 9.64 -13.25
N GLU A 227 -9.51 8.93 -13.94
CA GLU A 227 -9.21 9.13 -15.36
C GLU A 227 -10.11 8.19 -16.18
N TRP A 228 -10.82 8.74 -17.16
CA TRP A 228 -11.82 8.00 -17.91
C TRP A 228 -11.95 8.50 -19.34
N ALA A 229 -12.51 7.66 -20.20
CA ALA A 229 -12.83 7.97 -21.58
C ALA A 229 -14.31 7.70 -21.87
N GLU A 230 -14.86 8.40 -22.85
CA GLU A 230 -16.21 8.08 -23.33
C GLU A 230 -16.25 6.67 -23.93
N ALA A 231 -17.31 5.92 -23.64
CA ALA A 231 -17.51 4.60 -24.22
C ALA A 231 -17.69 4.65 -25.75
N ASN A 232 -18.38 5.69 -26.24
CA ASN A 232 -18.58 5.91 -27.66
C ASN A 232 -17.40 6.64 -28.29
N ALA A 233 -17.00 6.21 -29.47
CA ALA A 233 -15.97 6.86 -30.24
C ALA A 233 -16.42 8.25 -30.72
N PHE A 234 -15.52 9.23 -30.60
CA PHE A 234 -15.70 10.58 -31.10
C PHE A 234 -15.35 10.69 -32.60
N HIS A 235 -14.28 10.00 -33.02
CA HIS A 235 -13.78 10.01 -34.40
C HIS A 235 -13.07 8.68 -34.71
N TRP A 236 -12.86 8.37 -35.99
CA TRP A 236 -12.15 7.17 -36.43
C TRP A 236 -10.88 7.58 -37.19
N LEU A 237 -9.71 7.12 -36.73
CA LEU A 237 -8.43 7.38 -37.41
C LEU A 237 -8.26 6.50 -38.64
N ASN A 238 -8.74 5.26 -38.55
CA ASN A 238 -8.73 4.26 -39.61
C ASN A 238 -9.81 3.20 -39.32
N ALA A 239 -9.85 2.10 -40.07
CA ALA A 239 -10.84 1.04 -39.91
C ALA A 239 -10.75 0.27 -38.57
N LEU A 240 -9.64 0.38 -37.84
CA LEU A 240 -9.34 -0.36 -36.62
C LEU A 240 -9.23 0.53 -35.37
N ASP A 241 -8.79 1.78 -35.52
CA ASP A 241 -8.58 2.72 -34.42
C ASP A 241 -9.67 3.78 -34.35
N SER A 242 -10.53 3.67 -33.34
CA SER A 242 -11.45 4.72 -32.92
C SER A 242 -10.87 5.57 -31.80
N VAL A 243 -11.09 6.87 -31.85
CA VAL A 243 -10.61 7.86 -30.87
C VAL A 243 -11.74 8.25 -29.94
N HIS A 244 -11.43 8.24 -28.64
CA HIS A 244 -12.37 8.55 -27.57
C HIS A 244 -11.92 9.84 -26.89
N ARG A 245 -12.85 10.68 -26.41
CA ARG A 245 -12.46 11.84 -25.59
C ARG A 245 -12.09 11.34 -24.19
N HIS A 246 -10.96 11.82 -23.66
CA HIS A 246 -10.47 11.47 -22.34
C HIS A 246 -10.62 12.65 -21.39
N PHE A 247 -11.02 12.35 -20.16
CA PHE A 247 -11.27 13.29 -19.10
C PHE A 247 -10.67 12.78 -17.79
N ALA A 248 -10.50 13.68 -16.85
CA ALA A 248 -10.30 13.34 -15.46
C ALA A 248 -11.33 14.07 -14.62
N SER A 249 -11.86 13.38 -13.61
CA SER A 249 -12.76 13.93 -12.61
C SER A 249 -12.11 13.77 -11.23
N SER A 250 -12.19 14.80 -10.40
CA SER A 250 -11.60 14.79 -9.05
C SER A 250 -12.64 14.98 -7.95
N PHE A 251 -12.38 14.40 -6.79
CA PHE A 251 -13.26 14.37 -5.63
C PHE A 251 -12.49 14.61 -4.34
N ASP A 252 -12.93 15.58 -3.55
CA ASP A 252 -12.41 15.85 -2.22
C ASP A 252 -12.95 14.83 -1.23
N ILE A 253 -12.06 14.25 -0.41
CA ILE A 253 -12.40 13.31 0.65
C ILE A 253 -12.14 13.97 2.00
N THR A 254 -13.20 14.24 2.74
CA THR A 254 -13.11 14.90 4.05
C THR A 254 -13.74 14.05 5.15
N SER A 255 -13.21 14.12 6.37
CA SER A 255 -13.77 13.36 7.49
C SER A 255 -15.02 14.05 8.03
N TYR A 256 -16.05 13.26 8.31
CA TYR A 256 -17.27 13.76 8.94
C TYR A 256 -17.05 13.96 10.45
N PRO A 257 -17.55 15.05 11.07
CA PRO A 257 -17.43 15.25 12.53
C PRO A 257 -18.04 14.13 13.38
N THR A 258 -19.07 13.46 12.86
CA THR A 258 -19.76 12.34 13.53
C THR A 258 -19.15 10.97 13.21
N GLY A 259 -18.02 10.94 12.52
CA GLY A 259 -17.38 9.74 11.98
C GLY A 259 -17.89 9.38 10.57
N GLY A 260 -16.99 8.85 9.75
CA GLY A 260 -17.22 8.57 8.33
C GLY A 260 -16.52 9.57 7.41
N TRP A 261 -16.81 9.45 6.11
CA TRP A 261 -16.15 10.23 5.07
C TRP A 261 -17.19 10.86 4.14
N ASP A 262 -17.04 12.16 3.89
CA ASP A 262 -17.75 12.87 2.84
C ASP A 262 -16.91 12.90 1.57
N ILE A 263 -17.55 12.70 0.42
CA ILE A 263 -16.89 12.61 -0.88
C ILE A 263 -17.60 13.60 -1.81
N ALA A 264 -16.98 14.75 -2.05
CA ALA A 264 -17.56 15.82 -2.84
C ALA A 264 -16.89 15.91 -4.21
N PHE A 265 -17.67 16.06 -5.28
CA PHE A 265 -17.12 16.36 -6.60
C PHE A 265 -16.42 17.73 -6.57
N ARG A 266 -15.17 17.77 -7.07
CA ARG A 266 -14.38 18.99 -7.11
C ARG A 266 -14.30 19.57 -8.52
N ASN A 267 -13.83 18.79 -9.49
CA ASN A 267 -13.49 19.26 -10.83
C ASN A 267 -13.64 18.17 -11.89
N GLU A 268 -13.89 18.57 -13.14
CA GLU A 268 -13.69 17.73 -14.33
C GLU A 268 -12.98 18.51 -15.43
N TRP A 269 -12.00 17.89 -16.09
CA TRP A 269 -11.28 18.50 -17.20
C TRP A 269 -10.96 17.51 -18.31
N LYS A 270 -10.84 18.04 -19.54
CA LYS A 270 -10.49 17.26 -20.72
C LYS A 270 -8.96 17.06 -20.75
N LEU A 271 -8.51 15.80 -20.75
CA LEU A 271 -7.08 15.48 -20.70
C LEU A 271 -6.36 15.85 -22.00
N MET A 272 -6.99 15.59 -23.14
CA MET A 272 -6.44 15.86 -24.45
C MET A 272 -7.48 16.42 -25.42
N PHE A 273 -7.06 17.33 -26.29
CA PHE A 273 -7.96 17.97 -27.25
C PHE A 273 -8.59 16.98 -28.24
N LEU A 274 -7.79 16.12 -28.88
CA LEU A 274 -8.28 15.15 -29.86
C LEU A 274 -8.72 13.81 -29.23
N GLY A 275 -8.31 13.52 -28.00
CA GLY A 275 -8.54 12.22 -27.37
C GLY A 275 -7.49 11.17 -27.76
N HIS A 276 -7.67 9.94 -27.27
CA HIS A 276 -6.81 8.79 -27.58
C HIS A 276 -7.65 7.58 -27.96
N PRO A 277 -7.14 6.71 -28.84
CA PRO A 277 -7.68 5.37 -28.97
C PRO A 277 -7.63 4.58 -27.66
N LEU A 278 -8.63 3.73 -27.45
CA LEU A 278 -8.59 2.71 -26.41
C LEU A 278 -7.81 1.51 -26.98
N SER A 279 -6.51 1.69 -27.15
CA SER A 279 -5.63 0.70 -27.78
C SER A 279 -4.58 0.16 -26.82
N ASP A 280 -3.91 -0.90 -27.26
CA ASP A 280 -2.73 -1.46 -26.63
C ASP A 280 -1.46 -0.68 -26.97
N ARG A 281 -1.51 0.47 -27.66
CA ARG A 281 -0.30 1.25 -28.07
C ARG A 281 -0.20 2.65 -27.49
N ASP A 282 -1.30 3.38 -27.33
CA ASP A 282 -1.24 4.69 -26.69
C ASP A 282 -0.99 4.54 -25.19
N ARG A 283 -0.17 5.42 -24.64
CA ARG A 283 0.21 5.41 -23.23
C ARG A 283 0.07 6.81 -22.67
N PHE A 284 -0.33 6.88 -21.41
CA PHE A 284 -0.17 8.09 -20.64
C PHE A 284 0.07 7.78 -19.17
N TYR A 285 0.86 8.65 -18.55
CA TYR A 285 1.22 8.59 -17.15
C TYR A 285 0.82 9.90 -16.50
N SER A 286 0.26 9.79 -15.32
CA SER A 286 -0.23 10.93 -14.58
C SER A 286 0.36 10.95 -13.19
N SER A 287 0.22 12.08 -12.50
CA SER A 287 0.45 12.23 -11.07
C SER A 287 -0.28 13.48 -10.61
N HIS A 288 -0.59 13.59 -9.32
CA HIS A 288 -1.28 14.77 -8.81
C HIS A 288 -0.98 15.03 -7.34
N ASN A 289 -1.25 16.25 -6.93
CA ASN A 289 -1.38 16.62 -5.54
C ASN A 289 -2.70 17.37 -5.34
N GLY A 290 -2.89 18.02 -4.18
CA GLY A 290 -4.14 18.72 -3.88
C GLY A 290 -4.45 19.94 -4.76
N THR A 291 -3.51 20.40 -5.59
CA THR A 291 -3.65 21.64 -6.37
C THR A 291 -3.31 21.50 -7.85
N HIS A 292 -2.45 20.54 -8.22
CA HIS A 292 -2.01 20.36 -9.59
C HIS A 292 -2.09 18.90 -10.03
N TYR A 293 -2.32 18.72 -11.33
CA TYR A 293 -2.33 17.42 -12.01
C TYR A 293 -1.36 17.45 -13.19
N VAL A 294 -0.47 16.47 -13.29
CA VAL A 294 0.46 16.31 -14.40
C VAL A 294 0.08 15.10 -15.24
N LEU A 295 0.22 15.23 -16.56
CA LEU A 295 0.01 14.19 -17.55
C LEU A 295 1.15 14.18 -18.56
N TYR A 296 1.84 13.06 -18.66
CA TYR A 296 2.77 12.75 -19.74
C TYR A 296 2.11 11.77 -20.71
N THR A 297 2.06 12.10 -22.00
CA THR A 297 1.46 11.29 -23.05
C THR A 297 2.53 10.75 -23.98
N TRP A 298 2.40 9.51 -24.38
CA TRP A 298 3.26 8.84 -25.35
C TRP A 298 2.38 8.13 -26.36
N GLN A 299 2.46 8.56 -27.62
CA GLN A 299 1.69 7.96 -28.70
C GLN A 299 2.64 7.48 -29.79
N PRO A 300 2.48 6.25 -30.29
CA PRO A 300 3.25 5.82 -31.45
C PRO A 300 2.95 6.74 -32.63
N ASN A 301 3.97 7.04 -33.44
CA ASN A 301 3.74 7.71 -34.70
C ASN A 301 2.98 6.75 -35.63
N ARG A 302 1.84 7.21 -36.16
CA ARG A 302 0.97 6.42 -37.06
C ARG A 302 1.14 6.82 -38.54
N SER A 303 2.12 7.67 -38.85
CA SER A 303 2.42 8.08 -40.22
C SER A 303 3.10 6.95 -40.99
N LEU A 304 2.55 6.60 -42.15
CA LEU A 304 3.09 5.55 -43.04
C LEU A 304 4.35 5.99 -43.82
N TYR A 305 4.74 7.27 -43.75
CA TYR A 305 5.74 7.89 -44.66
C TYR A 305 7.05 8.32 -43.99
N THR A 306 7.24 8.06 -42.70
CA THR A 306 8.43 8.51 -41.95
C THR A 306 9.24 7.31 -41.46
N SER A 307 9.96 6.64 -42.36
CA SER A 307 10.72 5.42 -42.03
C SER A 307 11.95 5.64 -41.13
N ASP A 308 12.37 6.89 -40.89
CA ASP A 308 13.51 7.22 -40.01
C ASP A 308 13.17 8.30 -38.93
N GLU A 309 11.97 8.90 -38.96
CA GLU A 309 11.43 9.80 -37.91
C GLU A 309 10.32 9.09 -37.08
N ASP A 310 10.51 7.80 -36.82
CA ASP A 310 9.61 6.89 -36.07
C ASP A 310 9.50 7.18 -34.56
N ALA A 311 9.88 8.39 -34.14
CA ALA A 311 9.85 8.77 -32.75
C ALA A 311 8.40 9.04 -32.29
N PRO A 312 7.97 8.48 -31.14
CA PRO A 312 6.65 8.73 -30.55
C PRO A 312 6.32 10.22 -30.43
N ILE A 313 5.05 10.55 -30.61
CA ILE A 313 4.50 11.87 -30.32
C ILE A 313 4.34 11.96 -28.80
N GLU A 314 5.16 12.80 -28.20
CA GLU A 314 5.25 12.96 -26.75
C GLU A 314 4.89 14.38 -26.35
N SER A 315 4.17 14.50 -25.23
CA SER A 315 3.87 15.79 -24.62
C SER A 315 3.63 15.64 -23.13
N LEU A 316 3.86 16.73 -22.39
CA LEU A 316 3.57 16.82 -20.98
C LEU A 316 2.75 18.07 -20.68
N PHE A 317 1.73 17.91 -19.85
CA PHE A 317 0.81 18.96 -19.44
C PHE A 317 0.77 19.04 -17.92
N VAL A 318 0.82 20.26 -17.38
CA VAL A 318 0.52 20.52 -15.98
C VAL A 318 -0.76 21.37 -15.91
N TRP A 319 -1.74 20.87 -15.18
CA TRP A 319 -3.01 21.51 -14.91
C TRP A 319 -3.03 22.07 -13.49
N ASP A 320 -3.57 23.27 -13.34
CA ASP A 320 -4.08 23.76 -12.06
C ASP A 320 -5.50 23.21 -11.88
N ILE A 321 -5.71 22.53 -10.75
CA ILE A 321 -6.98 21.92 -10.32
C ILE A 321 -7.37 22.41 -8.91
N SER A 322 -6.76 23.50 -8.45
CA SER A 322 -6.89 24.03 -7.10
C SER A 322 -8.25 24.67 -6.83
N GLU A 323 -8.88 25.30 -7.82
CA GLU A 323 -10.22 25.86 -7.66
C GLU A 323 -11.30 24.83 -8.01
N PRO A 324 -12.28 24.57 -7.12
CA PRO A 324 -13.43 23.72 -7.46
C PRO A 324 -14.31 24.35 -8.54
N SER A 325 -14.87 23.52 -9.40
CA SER A 325 -15.75 23.92 -10.49
C SER A 325 -16.76 22.81 -10.81
N GLU A 326 -18.04 23.14 -10.74
CA GLU A 326 -19.14 22.24 -11.11
C GLU A 326 -19.23 21.96 -12.63
N TYR A 327 -18.57 22.80 -13.45
CA TYR A 327 -18.59 22.66 -14.91
C TYR A 327 -17.95 21.34 -15.36
N LYS A 328 -18.68 20.61 -16.22
CA LYS A 328 -18.27 19.32 -16.78
C LYS A 328 -18.09 19.43 -18.29
N PRO A 329 -16.84 19.47 -18.81
CA PRO A 329 -16.60 19.54 -20.24
C PRO A 329 -17.07 18.30 -21.00
N SER A 330 -17.34 17.16 -20.33
CA SER A 330 -17.97 16.00 -20.97
C SER A 330 -19.40 16.29 -21.43
N THR A 331 -20.15 17.10 -20.69
CA THR A 331 -21.54 17.46 -20.98
C THR A 331 -21.70 18.71 -21.84
N ASP A 332 -20.63 19.49 -22.02
CA ASP A 332 -20.58 20.63 -22.95
C ASP A 332 -19.42 20.48 -23.95
N PRO A 333 -19.63 19.70 -25.03
CA PRO A 333 -18.64 19.55 -26.10
C PRO A 333 -18.24 20.86 -26.78
N SER A 334 -19.11 21.87 -26.74
CA SER A 334 -18.90 23.16 -27.40
C SER A 334 -18.01 24.11 -26.59
N GLY A 335 -17.96 23.92 -25.27
CA GLY A 335 -17.25 24.80 -24.35
C GLY A 335 -17.91 26.17 -24.16
N LEU A 336 -19.13 26.37 -24.67
CA LEU A 336 -19.82 27.66 -24.65
C LEU A 336 -20.14 28.14 -23.23
N HIS A 337 -20.32 27.22 -22.28
CA HIS A 337 -20.67 27.52 -20.90
C HIS A 337 -19.48 27.40 -19.94
N LYS A 338 -18.25 27.38 -20.47
CA LYS A 338 -17.05 27.25 -19.64
C LYS A 338 -16.90 28.46 -18.72
N PRO A 339 -16.88 28.27 -17.39
CA PRO A 339 -16.68 29.36 -16.44
C PRO A 339 -15.22 29.83 -16.42
N THR A 340 -14.98 31.02 -15.88
CA THR A 340 -13.63 31.58 -15.73
C THR A 340 -12.81 30.79 -14.71
N SER A 341 -13.42 30.35 -13.60
CA SER A 341 -12.83 29.47 -12.58
C SER A 341 -13.10 28.01 -12.95
N SER A 342 -12.18 27.40 -13.70
CA SER A 342 -12.20 25.97 -14.03
C SER A 342 -10.77 25.48 -14.19
N PRO A 343 -10.50 24.16 -14.10
CA PRO A 343 -9.17 23.64 -14.36
C PRO A 343 -8.60 24.16 -15.67
N PHE A 344 -7.33 24.56 -15.64
CA PHE A 344 -6.64 25.07 -16.82
C PHE A 344 -5.18 24.62 -16.83
N VAL A 345 -4.61 24.58 -18.03
CA VAL A 345 -3.22 24.17 -18.22
C VAL A 345 -2.30 25.34 -17.90
N VAL A 346 -1.44 25.17 -16.89
CA VAL A 346 -0.40 26.14 -16.50
C VAL A 346 0.90 25.94 -17.26
N ALA A 347 1.21 24.70 -17.69
CA ALA A 347 2.42 24.39 -18.46
C ALA A 347 2.17 23.36 -19.56
N ARG A 348 2.84 23.55 -20.71
CA ARG A 348 2.83 22.63 -21.85
C ARG A 348 4.26 22.41 -22.33
N PHE A 349 4.68 21.16 -22.36
CA PHE A 349 5.95 20.73 -22.93
C PHE A 349 5.65 19.82 -24.11
N ASN A 350 5.97 20.27 -25.32
CA ASN A 350 5.91 19.44 -26.51
C ASN A 350 7.17 18.57 -26.62
N PHE A 351 7.24 17.69 -27.62
CA PHE A 351 8.39 16.80 -27.81
C PHE A 351 9.74 17.53 -27.92
N ARG A 352 9.80 18.77 -28.42
CA ARG A 352 11.03 19.58 -28.48
C ARG A 352 11.45 20.09 -27.10
N ASP A 353 10.49 20.48 -26.27
CA ASP A 353 10.76 20.92 -24.90
C ASP A 353 11.24 19.73 -24.04
N LEU A 354 10.60 18.57 -24.22
CA LEU A 354 11.03 17.32 -23.58
C LEU A 354 12.44 16.89 -24.03
N ASP A 355 12.78 17.10 -25.30
CA ASP A 355 14.12 16.83 -25.84
C ASP A 355 15.16 17.83 -25.31
N PHE A 356 14.79 19.11 -25.20
CA PHE A 356 15.61 20.17 -24.60
C PHE A 356 15.98 19.83 -23.16
N HIS A 357 15.02 19.34 -22.37
CA HIS A 357 15.27 18.87 -21.00
C HIS A 357 15.84 17.44 -20.94
N SER A 358 16.05 16.79 -22.09
CA SER A 358 16.46 15.38 -22.27
C SER A 358 15.69 14.36 -21.43
N VAL A 359 14.38 14.59 -21.27
CA VAL A 359 13.43 13.69 -20.58
C VAL A 359 12.48 13.00 -21.56
N ARG A 360 12.75 13.12 -22.86
CA ARG A 360 11.98 12.47 -23.93
C ARG A 360 12.26 10.96 -23.92
N GLN A 361 11.21 10.14 -23.86
CA GLN A 361 11.28 8.69 -23.67
C GLN A 361 11.55 7.93 -24.98
N ARG A 362 11.06 8.45 -26.11
CA ARG A 362 11.24 7.85 -27.44
C ARG A 362 10.87 6.35 -27.44
N GLY A 363 11.58 5.51 -28.20
CA GLY A 363 11.33 4.07 -28.29
C GLY A 363 11.91 3.23 -27.13
N ILE A 364 12.68 3.83 -26.22
CA ILE A 364 13.32 3.13 -25.11
C ILE A 364 13.00 3.90 -23.81
N PRO A 365 11.82 3.67 -23.21
CA PRO A 365 11.40 4.41 -22.04
C PRO A 365 12.28 4.10 -20.82
N LYS A 366 12.48 5.14 -20.01
CA LYS A 366 13.31 5.16 -18.80
C LYS A 366 12.54 5.68 -17.59
N MET A 367 11.48 6.45 -17.82
CA MET A 367 10.70 7.10 -16.77
C MET A 367 10.09 6.05 -15.84
N ILE A 368 10.31 6.24 -14.55
CA ILE A 368 9.78 5.39 -13.48
C ILE A 368 9.00 6.19 -12.44
N ARG A 369 8.95 7.52 -12.54
CA ARG A 369 8.13 8.35 -11.64
C ARG A 369 7.91 9.76 -12.18
N LEU A 370 6.75 10.32 -11.85
CA LEU A 370 6.40 11.73 -12.00
C LEU A 370 5.94 12.27 -10.65
N ASP A 371 6.65 13.26 -10.11
CA ASP A 371 6.30 13.94 -8.87
C ASP A 371 6.11 15.43 -9.12
N ILE A 372 5.04 16.00 -8.57
CA ILE A 372 4.72 17.43 -8.70
C ILE A 372 4.75 18.10 -7.33
N ASP A 373 5.60 19.12 -7.21
CA ASP A 373 5.69 20.00 -6.06
C ASP A 373 5.10 21.37 -6.42
N SER A 374 3.92 21.64 -5.86
CA SER A 374 3.21 22.90 -6.11
C SER A 374 3.70 24.06 -5.26
N GLU A 375 4.38 23.80 -4.15
CA GLU A 375 4.94 24.86 -3.31
C GLU A 375 6.15 25.50 -3.99
N THR A 376 6.99 24.67 -4.61
CA THR A 376 8.17 25.13 -5.35
C THR A 376 7.93 25.29 -6.85
N SER A 377 6.76 24.88 -7.35
CA SER A 377 6.40 24.85 -8.77
C SER A 377 7.36 24.03 -9.64
N ILE A 378 7.82 22.90 -9.09
CA ILE A 378 8.77 21.98 -9.73
C ILE A 378 8.09 20.67 -10.09
N LEU A 379 8.38 20.17 -11.27
CA LEU A 379 8.05 18.83 -11.74
C LEU A 379 9.33 17.99 -11.76
N ASP A 380 9.35 16.91 -10.98
CA ASP A 380 10.42 15.93 -10.96
C ASP A 380 10.06 14.74 -11.86
N ILE A 381 10.89 14.50 -12.88
CA ILE A 381 10.83 13.33 -13.74
C ILE A 381 11.99 12.42 -13.35
N MET A 382 11.65 11.23 -12.86
CA MET A 382 12.65 10.24 -12.45
C MET A 382 12.77 9.16 -13.51
N GLU A 383 14.00 8.90 -13.93
CA GLU A 383 14.35 7.90 -14.93
C GLU A 383 15.30 6.87 -14.33
N SER A 384 15.15 5.61 -14.71
CA SER A 384 15.96 4.50 -14.24
C SER A 384 16.48 3.67 -15.40
N THR A 385 17.79 3.46 -15.40
CA THR A 385 18.50 2.60 -16.35
C THR A 385 19.23 1.50 -15.59
N SER A 386 19.29 0.32 -16.21
CA SER A 386 20.16 -0.76 -15.76
C SER A 386 21.60 -0.24 -15.72
N PRO A 387 22.43 -0.62 -14.73
CA PRO A 387 23.84 -0.32 -14.77
C PRO A 387 24.48 -1.00 -16.00
N ASP A 388 25.40 -0.29 -16.66
CA ASP A 388 26.24 -0.86 -17.71
C ASP A 388 27.22 -1.85 -17.07
N TYR A 389 27.14 -3.12 -17.46
CA TYR A 389 28.18 -4.10 -17.12
C TYR A 389 29.37 -3.91 -18.05
N GLU A 390 30.14 -2.83 -17.87
CA GLU A 390 31.53 -2.86 -18.29
C GLU A 390 32.29 -3.77 -17.31
N ILE A 391 32.40 -5.05 -17.69
CA ILE A 391 33.42 -6.05 -17.36
C ILE A 391 34.33 -5.70 -16.15
N ASP A 392 33.80 -5.61 -14.94
CA ASP A 392 34.60 -5.81 -13.73
C ASP A 392 33.74 -6.32 -12.57
N PRO A 393 33.74 -7.63 -12.26
CA PRO A 393 32.91 -8.22 -11.20
C PRO A 393 33.29 -7.76 -9.79
N GLY A 394 34.30 -6.91 -9.62
CA GLY A 394 34.78 -6.43 -8.34
C GLY A 394 34.27 -5.05 -7.88
N ASN A 395 33.73 -4.20 -8.75
CA ASN A 395 33.55 -2.77 -8.38
C ASN A 395 32.40 -1.99 -9.04
N THR A 396 31.52 -2.63 -9.82
CA THR A 396 30.39 -1.95 -10.47
C THR A 396 29.19 -1.78 -9.53
N SER A 397 28.65 -0.56 -9.47
CA SER A 397 27.56 -0.12 -8.60
C SER A 397 26.42 -1.13 -8.46
N CYS A 398 26.15 -1.59 -7.23
CA CYS A 398 25.08 -2.53 -6.88
C CYS A 398 23.65 -1.95 -7.02
N TYR A 399 23.47 -0.85 -7.75
CA TYR A 399 22.22 -0.07 -7.81
C TYR A 399 21.85 0.25 -9.26
N SER A 400 20.57 0.43 -9.53
CA SER A 400 20.08 1.06 -10.76
C SER A 400 20.67 2.47 -10.90
N HIS A 401 20.98 2.89 -12.13
CA HIS A 401 21.35 4.26 -12.39
C HIS A 401 20.07 5.10 -12.46
N VAL A 402 19.83 5.89 -11.42
CA VAL A 402 18.63 6.72 -11.30
C VAL A 402 18.99 8.16 -11.52
N GLN A 403 18.28 8.82 -12.43
CA GLN A 403 18.43 10.24 -12.71
C GLN A 403 17.11 10.95 -12.42
N VAL A 404 17.18 12.11 -11.78
CA VAL A 404 16.02 13.00 -11.62
C VAL A 404 16.29 14.30 -12.34
N THR A 405 15.36 14.68 -13.21
CA THR A 405 15.33 15.98 -13.87
C THR A 405 14.17 16.78 -13.31
N SER A 406 14.49 17.86 -12.60
CA SER A 406 13.56 18.85 -12.07
C SER A 406 13.35 19.97 -13.08
N ILE A 407 12.10 20.21 -13.47
CA ILE A 407 11.71 21.23 -14.45
C ILE A 407 10.72 22.19 -13.77
N PRO A 408 10.98 23.51 -13.75
CA PRO A 408 9.99 24.46 -13.28
C PRO A 408 8.80 24.50 -14.24
N PHE A 409 7.58 24.32 -13.73
CA PHE A 409 6.36 24.40 -14.54
C PHE A 409 5.66 25.77 -14.42
N LEU A 410 6.04 26.59 -13.44
CA LEU A 410 5.70 28.02 -13.40
C LEU A 410 6.98 28.84 -13.37
N GLY A 411 7.05 29.82 -14.28
CA GLY A 411 8.20 30.74 -14.41
C GLY A 411 9.30 30.26 -15.37
N HIS A 412 10.37 31.03 -15.42
CA HIS A 412 11.55 30.75 -16.25
C HIS A 412 12.73 30.45 -15.33
N GLY A 413 13.07 29.18 -15.19
CA GLY A 413 14.20 28.72 -14.38
C GLY A 413 14.97 27.61 -15.09
N PRO A 414 16.24 27.37 -14.73
CA PRO A 414 16.99 26.25 -15.26
C PRO A 414 16.36 24.92 -14.81
N SER A 415 16.45 23.89 -15.66
CA SER A 415 16.21 22.53 -15.20
C SER A 415 17.41 22.03 -14.39
N TRP A 416 17.15 21.32 -13.31
CA TRP A 416 18.20 20.72 -12.48
C TRP A 416 18.21 19.21 -12.65
N ARG A 417 19.34 18.65 -13.05
CA ARG A 417 19.54 17.22 -13.22
C ARG A 417 20.49 16.69 -12.16
N ARG A 418 20.12 15.59 -11.52
CA ARG A 418 20.90 14.95 -10.45
C ARG A 418 20.81 13.43 -10.55
N ASP A 419 21.94 12.77 -10.36
CA ASP A 419 21.99 11.32 -10.23
C ASP A 419 21.78 10.92 -8.77
N LEU A 420 20.91 9.94 -8.54
CA LEU A 420 20.57 9.46 -7.21
C LEU A 420 21.15 8.07 -7.01
N LYS A 421 21.95 7.92 -5.96
CA LYS A 421 22.46 6.61 -5.51
C LYS A 421 21.44 5.94 -4.60
N MET A 422 20.31 5.55 -5.16
CA MET A 422 19.26 4.85 -4.43
C MET A 422 18.78 3.62 -5.20
N PRO A 423 18.58 2.46 -4.53
CA PRO A 423 17.99 1.30 -5.16
C PRO A 423 16.53 1.60 -5.50
N ILE A 424 16.18 1.58 -6.79
CA ILE A 424 14.79 1.59 -7.23
C ILE A 424 14.50 0.31 -8.01
N PRO A 425 13.37 -0.38 -7.75
CA PRO A 425 13.00 -1.59 -8.48
C PRO A 425 12.94 -1.35 -9.99
N PRO A 426 13.24 -2.35 -10.82
CA PRO A 426 12.95 -2.30 -12.24
C PRO A 426 11.46 -2.04 -12.50
N TYR A 427 11.17 -1.29 -13.56
CA TYR A 427 9.81 -1.13 -14.07
C TYR A 427 9.22 -2.47 -14.46
N ARG A 428 8.03 -2.82 -13.97
CA ARG A 428 7.30 -4.04 -14.37
C ARG A 428 5.84 -3.76 -14.69
N GLY A 429 5.49 -2.51 -14.94
CA GLY A 429 4.12 -2.08 -15.19
C GLY A 429 3.83 -0.72 -14.58
N ASN A 430 2.63 -0.19 -14.84
CA ASN A 430 2.25 1.15 -14.41
C ASN A 430 2.30 1.33 -12.90
N THR A 431 2.00 0.27 -12.14
CA THR A 431 2.06 0.29 -10.67
C THR A 431 3.50 0.50 -10.16
N SER A 432 4.51 0.09 -10.92
CA SER A 432 5.93 0.33 -10.61
C SER A 432 6.31 1.79 -10.72
N MET A 433 5.54 2.61 -11.45
CA MET A 433 5.79 4.05 -11.61
C MET A 433 5.62 4.85 -10.30
N TYR A 434 5.18 4.16 -9.24
CA TYR A 434 4.93 4.73 -7.91
C TYR A 434 5.86 4.15 -6.85
N ASN A 435 6.80 3.30 -7.25
CA ASN A 435 7.76 2.73 -6.33
C ASN A 435 8.64 3.82 -5.74
N ARG A 436 8.89 3.72 -4.44
CA ARG A 436 9.92 4.50 -3.76
C ARG A 436 11.23 3.71 -3.79
N SER A 437 12.29 4.32 -3.29
CA SER A 437 13.54 3.60 -3.07
C SER A 437 13.30 2.45 -2.09
N VAL A 438 13.82 1.27 -2.45
CA VAL A 438 13.71 0.06 -1.65
C VAL A 438 14.62 0.17 -0.44
N ARG A 439 14.10 -0.16 0.74
CA ARG A 439 14.93 -0.24 1.96
C ARG A 439 15.22 -1.66 2.42
N GLY A 440 14.49 -2.63 1.87
CA GLY A 440 14.67 -4.05 2.15
C GLY A 440 16.08 -4.59 1.92
N CYS A 441 16.34 -5.74 2.53
CA CYS A 441 17.64 -6.43 2.51
C CYS A 441 17.98 -7.14 1.19
N TYR A 442 17.12 -7.04 0.17
CA TYR A 442 17.22 -7.79 -1.06
C TYR A 442 17.80 -6.97 -2.21
N PRO A 443 18.39 -7.62 -3.23
CA PRO A 443 18.85 -6.92 -4.42
C PRO A 443 17.72 -6.11 -5.05
N TRP A 444 18.01 -4.87 -5.45
CA TRP A 444 17.01 -3.97 -6.04
C TRP A 444 16.29 -4.57 -7.24
N HIS A 445 16.98 -5.41 -8.02
CA HIS A 445 16.44 -6.04 -9.22
C HIS A 445 15.42 -7.15 -8.93
N THR A 446 15.43 -7.77 -7.74
CA THR A 446 14.43 -8.79 -7.37
C THR A 446 13.19 -8.18 -6.72
N CYS A 447 13.33 -6.98 -6.15
CA CYS A 447 12.22 -6.24 -5.57
C CYS A 447 11.21 -5.83 -6.66
N ILE A 448 9.92 -5.85 -6.32
CA ILE A 448 8.82 -5.48 -7.21
C ILE A 448 8.11 -4.25 -6.66
N SER A 449 7.70 -4.27 -5.39
CA SER A 449 7.11 -3.14 -4.69
C SER A 449 7.30 -3.26 -3.18
N GLU A 450 7.19 -2.14 -2.47
CA GLU A 450 7.36 -2.07 -1.02
C GLU A 450 6.22 -1.26 -0.39
N ALA A 451 5.67 -1.74 0.72
CA ALA A 451 4.77 -1.00 1.59
C ALA A 451 5.49 -0.67 2.91
N ILE A 452 5.44 0.60 3.31
CA ILE A 452 6.29 1.14 4.38
C ILE A 452 5.43 1.90 5.39
N ASP A 453 5.53 1.51 6.66
CA ASP A 453 5.17 2.35 7.80
C ASP A 453 6.45 2.93 8.41
N GLU A 454 6.79 4.15 8.01
CA GLU A 454 7.98 4.86 8.48
C GLU A 454 7.95 5.08 10.00
N GLY A 455 6.77 5.33 10.56
CA GLY A 455 6.61 5.59 11.98
C GLY A 455 6.82 4.34 12.83
N ALA A 456 6.39 3.18 12.32
CA ALA A 456 6.57 1.89 12.97
C ALA A 456 7.88 1.18 12.61
N GLN A 457 8.57 1.67 11.57
CA GLN A 457 9.69 0.98 10.92
C GLN A 457 9.33 -0.44 10.50
N VAL A 458 8.11 -0.61 9.98
CA VAL A 458 7.62 -1.87 9.43
C VAL A 458 7.61 -1.79 7.91
N PHE A 459 8.23 -2.77 7.27
CA PHE A 459 8.37 -2.84 5.82
C PHE A 459 7.85 -4.19 5.32
N PHE A 460 7.01 -4.14 4.28
CA PHE A 460 6.62 -5.31 3.50
C PHE A 460 7.25 -5.18 2.12
N THR A 461 8.10 -6.12 1.73
CA THR A 461 8.78 -6.11 0.43
C THR A 461 8.26 -7.27 -0.41
N LEU A 462 7.57 -6.96 -1.51
CA LEU A 462 7.17 -7.93 -2.53
C LEU A 462 8.31 -8.14 -3.52
N GLN A 463 8.66 -9.40 -3.76
CA GLN A 463 9.82 -9.73 -4.60
C GLN A 463 9.70 -11.10 -5.27
N THR A 464 10.59 -11.35 -6.22
CA THR A 464 10.84 -12.69 -6.77
C THR A 464 11.73 -13.50 -5.82
N SER A 465 11.36 -14.74 -5.54
CA SER A 465 12.15 -15.63 -4.71
C SER A 465 13.55 -15.87 -5.30
N THR A 466 14.60 -15.83 -4.48
CA THR A 466 15.98 -16.04 -4.93
C THR A 466 16.25 -17.44 -5.47
N GLN A 467 15.45 -18.43 -5.06
CA GLN A 467 15.58 -19.82 -5.49
C GLN A 467 15.15 -20.05 -6.95
N SER A 468 14.41 -19.12 -7.56
CA SER A 468 13.95 -19.27 -8.95
C SER A 468 15.01 -18.93 -10.00
N TYR A 469 16.13 -18.30 -9.63
CA TYR A 469 17.20 -18.03 -10.59
C TYR A 469 17.92 -19.30 -11.08
N THR A 470 17.86 -20.39 -10.31
CA THR A 470 18.44 -21.68 -10.69
C THR A 470 17.51 -22.56 -11.52
N ASP A 471 16.22 -22.21 -11.61
CA ASP A 471 15.20 -23.02 -12.28
C ASP A 471 14.49 -22.20 -13.38
N PHE A 472 15.18 -22.01 -14.50
CA PHE A 472 14.71 -21.25 -15.68
C PHE A 472 13.43 -21.81 -16.34
N LYS A 473 12.88 -22.93 -15.86
CA LYS A 473 11.70 -23.59 -16.44
C LYS A 473 10.37 -23.12 -15.84
N HIS A 474 10.40 -22.46 -14.67
CA HIS A 474 9.18 -22.01 -13.99
C HIS A 474 9.21 -20.50 -13.77
N ALA A 475 8.05 -19.85 -13.90
CA ALA A 475 7.93 -18.44 -13.58
C ALA A 475 8.32 -18.21 -12.11
N PRO A 476 9.11 -17.17 -11.80
CA PRO A 476 9.60 -16.92 -10.45
C PRO A 476 8.43 -16.76 -9.47
N HIS A 477 8.52 -17.48 -8.35
CA HIS A 477 7.50 -17.40 -7.32
C HIS A 477 7.63 -16.06 -6.58
N LEU A 478 6.49 -15.43 -6.29
CA LEU A 478 6.42 -14.17 -5.56
C LEU A 478 6.34 -14.44 -4.06
N GLU A 479 7.14 -13.70 -3.29
CA GLU A 479 7.18 -13.77 -1.84
C GLU A 479 7.12 -12.36 -1.23
N VAL A 480 6.61 -12.27 0.00
CA VAL A 480 6.55 -11.02 0.75
C VAL A 480 7.40 -11.17 2.01
N ALA A 481 8.49 -10.41 2.06
CA ALA A 481 9.32 -10.29 3.26
C ALA A 481 8.74 -9.20 4.19
N ILE A 482 8.83 -9.43 5.50
CA ILE A 482 8.37 -8.54 6.55
C ILE A 482 9.56 -8.16 7.41
N GLN A 483 9.87 -6.88 7.50
CA GLN A 483 10.87 -6.34 8.40
C GLN A 483 10.17 -5.49 9.46
N ALA A 484 10.50 -5.69 10.74
CA ALA A 484 9.96 -4.92 11.85
C ALA A 484 10.98 -4.90 13.01
N PRO A 485 10.94 -3.89 13.92
CA PRO A 485 11.93 -3.74 15.00
C PRO A 485 12.07 -4.93 15.95
N HIS A 486 11.04 -5.76 16.08
CA HIS A 486 10.98 -6.91 17.00
C HIS A 486 11.29 -8.26 16.33
N ILE A 487 11.86 -8.24 15.13
CA ILE A 487 12.28 -9.45 14.43
C ILE A 487 13.79 -9.56 14.61
N ASP A 488 14.23 -10.51 15.44
CA ASP A 488 15.66 -10.75 15.73
C ASP A 488 16.45 -11.17 14.48
N TYR A 489 15.77 -11.75 13.50
CA TYR A 489 16.28 -12.00 12.16
C TYR A 489 16.03 -10.79 11.26
N ARG A 490 16.90 -10.51 10.27
CA ARG A 490 16.77 -9.34 9.38
C ARG A 490 15.36 -9.15 8.78
N PHE A 491 14.60 -10.24 8.61
CA PHE A 491 13.20 -10.24 8.18
C PHE A 491 12.52 -11.57 8.55
N SER A 492 11.18 -11.59 8.54
CA SER A 492 10.36 -12.81 8.47
C SER A 492 9.70 -12.91 7.08
N LEU A 493 9.18 -14.09 6.73
CA LEU A 493 8.46 -14.29 5.46
C LEU A 493 6.98 -14.49 5.74
N LEU A 494 6.15 -13.77 4.99
CA LEU A 494 4.73 -14.07 4.91
C LEU A 494 4.56 -15.50 4.36
N LYS A 495 3.74 -16.33 5.01
CA LYS A 495 3.58 -17.72 4.58
C LYS A 495 3.12 -17.77 3.11
N PRO A 496 3.60 -18.72 2.29
CA PRO A 496 3.36 -18.73 0.84
C PRO A 496 1.90 -18.57 0.42
N ARG A 497 0.97 -19.22 1.13
CA ARG A 497 -0.48 -19.13 0.89
C ARG A 497 -1.07 -17.72 1.04
N PHE A 498 -0.41 -16.83 1.79
CA PHE A 498 -0.86 -15.46 1.98
C PHE A 498 -0.12 -14.52 1.04
N SER A 499 1.14 -14.81 0.69
CA SER A 499 1.86 -14.09 -0.37
C SER A 499 1.12 -14.19 -1.70
N SER A 500 0.61 -15.37 -2.05
CA SER A 500 -0.19 -15.57 -3.27
C SER A 500 -1.50 -14.77 -3.29
N GLU A 501 -2.04 -14.41 -2.12
CA GLU A 501 -3.31 -13.67 -2.01
C GLU A 501 -3.16 -12.16 -2.27
N ILE A 502 -1.94 -11.61 -2.29
CA ILE A 502 -1.73 -10.16 -2.47
C ILE A 502 -0.74 -9.81 -3.59
N ALA A 503 -0.03 -10.79 -4.13
CA ALA A 503 1.09 -10.55 -5.03
C ALA A 503 0.72 -10.45 -6.53
N TRP A 504 -0.52 -10.78 -6.92
CA TRP A 504 -0.87 -11.03 -8.32
C TRP A 504 -0.58 -9.85 -9.25
N LYS A 505 -0.92 -8.63 -8.82
CA LYS A 505 -0.70 -7.38 -9.59
C LYS A 505 0.64 -6.70 -9.33
N GLY A 506 1.54 -7.33 -8.58
CA GLY A 506 2.86 -6.75 -8.28
C GLY A 506 2.81 -5.48 -7.43
N CYS A 507 1.66 -5.13 -6.84
CA CYS A 507 1.46 -3.91 -6.07
C CYS A 507 0.97 -4.26 -4.67
N ILE A 508 1.72 -3.83 -3.65
CA ILE A 508 1.30 -3.89 -2.26
C ILE A 508 1.29 -2.50 -1.61
N ARG A 509 0.37 -2.29 -0.69
CA ARG A 509 0.22 -1.07 0.14
C ARG A 509 -0.15 -1.47 1.56
N GLY A 510 0.12 -0.63 2.55
CA GLY A 510 -0.17 -0.99 3.93
C GLY A 510 0.65 -0.24 4.96
N ASP A 511 0.45 -0.63 6.21
CA ASP A 511 1.19 -0.16 7.38
C ASP A 511 1.43 -1.32 8.38
N GLU A 512 1.92 -1.07 9.60
CA GLU A 512 2.20 -2.14 10.58
C GLU A 512 0.97 -3.01 10.94
N ARG A 513 -0.25 -2.57 10.63
CA ARG A 513 -1.51 -3.22 11.00
C ARG A 513 -2.09 -4.04 9.88
N PHE A 514 -1.78 -3.73 8.63
CA PHE A 514 -2.31 -4.46 7.48
C PHE A 514 -1.42 -4.34 6.24
N VAL A 515 -1.51 -5.34 5.38
CA VAL A 515 -0.98 -5.26 4.00
C VAL A 515 -2.08 -5.62 3.01
N ILE A 516 -2.12 -4.87 1.92
CA ILE A 516 -3.15 -4.88 0.89
C ILE A 516 -2.49 -5.30 -0.42
N GLY A 517 -3.20 -6.10 -1.21
CA GLY A 517 -2.86 -6.36 -2.60
C GLY A 517 -4.04 -6.98 -3.32
N GLU A 518 -3.75 -7.68 -4.42
CA GLU A 518 -4.76 -8.34 -5.23
C GLU A 518 -4.35 -9.78 -5.52
N ASN A 519 -5.32 -10.69 -5.59
CA ASN A 519 -5.11 -12.09 -5.95
C ASN A 519 -5.49 -12.38 -7.43
N ASP A 520 -5.23 -13.60 -7.86
CA ASP A 520 -5.55 -14.09 -9.21
C ASP A 520 -7.06 -14.25 -9.47
N ALA A 521 -7.86 -14.27 -8.42
CA ALA A 521 -9.33 -14.25 -8.48
C ALA A 521 -9.93 -12.85 -8.63
N GLN A 522 -9.11 -11.80 -8.84
CA GLN A 522 -9.54 -10.40 -8.94
C GLN A 522 -10.28 -9.93 -7.67
N GLU A 523 -9.73 -10.30 -6.52
CA GLU A 523 -10.18 -9.80 -5.23
C GLU A 523 -9.10 -8.86 -4.69
N LEU A 524 -9.52 -7.67 -4.26
CA LEU A 524 -8.74 -6.83 -3.35
C LEU A 524 -8.68 -7.56 -2.00
N VAL A 525 -7.47 -7.89 -1.56
CA VAL A 525 -7.25 -8.65 -0.32
C VAL A 525 -6.54 -7.77 0.70
N ILE A 526 -7.05 -7.79 1.92
CA ILE A 526 -6.50 -7.07 3.07
C ILE A 526 -6.12 -8.10 4.13
N LEU A 527 -4.83 -8.27 4.35
CA LEU A 527 -4.29 -9.11 5.42
C LEU A 527 -4.14 -8.25 6.68
N ARG A 528 -4.96 -8.50 7.70
CA ARG A 528 -4.94 -7.76 8.98
C ARG A 528 -4.05 -8.46 9.98
N PHE A 529 -3.18 -7.71 10.64
CA PHE A 529 -2.33 -8.17 11.75
C PHE A 529 -2.87 -7.72 13.11
N ASP A 530 -3.79 -6.76 13.14
CA ASP A 530 -4.31 -6.13 14.36
C ASP A 530 -5.68 -6.66 14.83
N ARG A 531 -6.42 -7.38 13.99
CA ARG A 531 -7.71 -7.98 14.35
C ARG A 531 -8.04 -9.24 13.57
#